data_AF-A0A7S1IT56-F1
#
_entry.id   AF-A0A7S1IT56-F1
#
_cell.length_a   1.000
_cell.length_b   1.000
_cell.length_c   1.000
_cell.angle_alpha   90.00
_cell.angle_beta   90.00
_cell.angle_gamma   90.00
#
_symmetry.space_group_name_H-M   'P 1'
#
loop_
_entity.id
_entity.type
_entity.pdbx_description
1 polymer ?
#
loop_
_entity_poly.entity_id
_entity_poly.type
_entity_poly.pdbx_seq_one_letter_code
_entity_poly.pdbx_strand_id
1 'polypeptide(L)'
;MTEAEVMTRCTAGGPLPQASFDLPKTGPDEVLRLVEDCGGEQKGRAWSYAGRPWETLSPERADVQCADGDCQADLADGGSYCFRTVNTSHVPRSAKARAARLLSQATFGPTTASITHAAYTLGGDVRAWLAEQFSLPPTSLRAHFRKHANPRAMVDNAAGVLRKPCERHSRWHQYAFNLYDEGR
;
A
#
# COMPACT_ATOMS: atom_id res chain seq x y z
N MET A 1 10.23 23.72 -2.35
CA MET A 1 10.41 22.26 -2.51
C MET A 1 11.88 22.00 -2.30
N THR A 2 12.27 21.71 -1.07
CA THR A 2 13.67 21.45 -0.71
C THR A 2 13.94 19.99 -1.02
N GLU A 3 14.91 19.75 -1.90
CA GLU A 3 15.56 18.46 -2.12
C GLU A 3 15.80 17.77 -0.78
N ALA A 4 15.17 16.63 -0.58
CA ALA A 4 15.61 15.71 0.45
C ALA A 4 16.96 15.17 -0.02
N GLU A 5 18.02 15.53 0.70
CA GLU A 5 19.35 14.96 0.57
C GLU A 5 19.26 13.43 0.50
N VAL A 6 19.38 12.89 -0.71
CA VAL A 6 19.78 11.51 -0.92
C VAL A 6 21.27 11.49 -0.66
N MET A 7 21.66 11.44 0.63
CA MET A 7 23.03 11.12 1.02
C MET A 7 23.30 9.66 0.63
N THR A 8 23.81 9.49 -0.58
CA THR A 8 24.54 8.30 -0.98
C THR A 8 25.85 8.28 -0.18
N ARG A 9 25.92 7.49 0.88
CA ARG A 9 27.10 6.74 1.34
C ARG A 9 26.74 5.90 2.55
N CYS A 10 27.20 4.65 2.54
CA CYS A 10 27.26 3.78 3.71
C CYS A 10 27.88 4.55 4.88
N THR A 11 27.15 4.70 5.99
CA THR A 11 27.57 5.08 7.36
C THR A 11 26.27 5.30 8.15
N ALA A 12 26.02 4.78 9.35
CA ALA A 12 26.91 4.32 10.42
C ALA A 12 27.12 2.79 10.47
N GLY A 13 28.36 2.37 10.68
CA GLY A 13 28.81 0.98 10.61
C GLY A 13 29.39 0.70 9.22
N GLY A 14 30.70 0.42 9.15
CA GLY A 14 31.36 -0.01 7.91
C GLY A 14 30.78 -1.34 7.38
N PRO A 15 31.38 -1.93 6.34
CA PRO A 15 30.99 -3.28 5.91
C PRO A 15 30.98 -4.22 7.12
N LEU A 16 29.86 -4.92 7.30
CA LEU A 16 29.67 -5.80 8.45
C LEU A 16 30.70 -6.95 8.40
N PRO A 17 31.47 -7.17 9.48
CA PRO A 17 32.67 -8.01 9.42
C PRO A 17 32.40 -9.53 9.51
N GLN A 18 31.15 -9.96 9.70
CA GLN A 18 30.80 -11.36 9.97
C GLN A 18 29.50 -11.79 9.27
N ALA A 19 29.38 -13.09 8.99
CA ALA A 19 28.17 -13.69 8.42
C ALA A 19 26.98 -13.53 9.38
N SER A 20 27.20 -13.64 10.70
CA SER A 20 26.18 -13.41 11.72
C SER A 20 26.51 -12.20 12.60
N PHE A 21 25.52 -11.34 12.87
CA PHE A 21 25.67 -10.14 13.72
C PHE A 21 24.35 -9.72 14.36
N ASP A 22 24.47 -8.98 15.47
CA ASP A 22 23.34 -8.37 16.18
C ASP A 22 22.76 -7.19 15.40
N LEU A 23 21.44 -7.16 15.27
CA LEU A 23 20.70 -6.11 14.61
C LEU A 23 20.34 -4.99 15.60
N PRO A 24 20.55 -3.71 15.24
CA PRO A 24 20.25 -2.59 16.11
C PRO A 24 18.74 -2.42 16.32
N LYS A 25 18.35 -1.92 17.50
CA LYS A 25 16.96 -1.55 17.81
C LYS A 25 16.61 -0.22 17.15
N THR A 26 15.39 -0.10 16.63
CA THR A 26 14.88 1.15 16.04
C THR A 26 14.23 2.07 17.06
N GLY A 27 14.40 3.38 16.88
CA GLY A 27 13.58 4.37 17.58
C GLY A 27 12.11 4.39 17.12
N PRO A 28 11.23 5.11 17.83
CA PRO A 28 9.80 5.20 17.51
C PRO A 28 9.51 5.90 16.17
N ASP A 29 10.37 6.83 15.75
CA ASP A 29 10.27 7.59 14.49
C ASP A 29 11.40 7.26 13.51
N GLU A 30 11.86 6.02 13.55
CA GLU A 30 12.98 5.54 12.75
C GLU A 30 12.59 4.29 11.97
N VAL A 31 13.04 4.24 10.72
CA VAL A 31 13.06 3.02 9.92
C VAL A 31 14.52 2.68 9.62
N LEU A 32 14.96 1.49 10.02
CA LEU A 32 16.25 0.94 9.65
C LEU A 32 16.06 -0.10 8.56
N ARG A 33 16.93 -0.08 7.56
CA ARG A 33 16.96 -1.05 6.48
C ARG A 33 18.36 -1.67 6.41
N LEU A 34 18.41 -3.00 6.33
CA LEU A 34 19.60 -3.75 6.00
C LEU A 34 19.68 -3.85 4.48
N VAL A 35 20.75 -3.32 3.90
CA VAL A 35 20.92 -3.19 2.46
C VAL A 35 22.23 -3.82 2.04
N GLU A 36 22.17 -4.65 1.01
CA GLU A 36 23.34 -5.16 0.30
C GLU A 36 23.73 -4.21 -0.84
N ASP A 37 25.02 -3.94 -0.98
CA ASP A 37 25.60 -3.22 -2.12
C ASP A 37 26.06 -4.23 -3.19
N CYS A 38 25.31 -4.29 -4.29
CA CYS A 38 25.60 -5.14 -5.44
C CYS A 38 26.18 -4.30 -6.58
N GLY A 39 27.37 -3.71 -6.37
CA GLY A 39 28.08 -2.97 -7.42
C GLY A 39 27.36 -1.69 -7.88
N GLY A 40 26.74 -0.97 -6.94
CA GLY A 40 26.00 0.27 -7.20
C GLY A 40 24.47 0.12 -7.18
N GLU A 41 23.96 -1.12 -7.22
CA GLU A 41 22.54 -1.41 -6.95
C GLU A 41 22.36 -1.81 -5.48
N GLN A 42 21.33 -1.23 -4.84
CA GLN A 42 21.05 -1.45 -3.41
C GLN A 42 19.86 -2.38 -3.23
N LYS A 43 20.10 -3.58 -2.69
CA LYS A 43 19.05 -4.57 -2.42
C LYS A 43 18.68 -4.61 -0.94
N GLY A 44 17.39 -4.38 -0.64
CA GLY A 44 16.89 -4.50 0.73
C GLY A 44 16.74 -5.95 1.15
N ARG A 45 17.37 -6.34 2.27
CA ARG A 45 17.34 -7.70 2.82
C ARG A 45 16.37 -7.85 3.99
N ALA A 46 16.35 -6.84 4.87
CA ALA A 46 15.50 -6.79 6.05
C ALA A 46 15.25 -5.34 6.47
N TRP A 47 14.25 -5.13 7.31
CA TRP A 47 13.92 -3.81 7.85
C TRP A 47 13.36 -3.89 9.28
N SER A 48 13.45 -2.81 10.03
CA SER A 48 12.78 -2.60 11.32
C SER A 48 12.23 -1.17 11.35
N TYR A 49 11.13 -0.97 12.07
CA TYR A 49 10.49 0.34 12.19
C TYR A 49 9.79 0.50 13.53
N ALA A 50 9.78 1.72 14.05
CA ALA A 50 9.00 2.13 15.23
C ALA A 50 9.20 1.22 16.46
N GLY A 51 10.44 0.79 16.72
CA GLY A 51 10.79 -0.09 17.85
C GLY A 51 10.31 -1.53 17.72
N ARG A 52 9.86 -1.96 16.53
CA ARG A 52 9.43 -3.34 16.29
C ARG A 52 10.61 -4.26 15.94
N PRO A 53 10.49 -5.58 16.17
CA PRO A 53 11.47 -6.55 15.70
C PRO A 53 11.74 -6.43 14.20
N TRP A 54 12.90 -6.91 13.77
CA TRP A 54 13.27 -6.93 12.37
C TRP A 54 12.43 -7.92 11.57
N GLU A 55 12.04 -7.53 10.36
CA GLU A 55 11.28 -8.32 9.42
C GLU A 55 12.10 -8.55 8.14
N THR A 56 11.99 -9.72 7.53
CA THR A 56 12.71 -10.09 6.30
C THR A 56 11.95 -9.67 5.05
N LEU A 57 12.65 -9.20 4.02
CA LEU A 57 12.04 -8.84 2.73
C LEU A 57 12.10 -10.02 1.76
N SER A 58 10.96 -10.39 1.17
CA SER A 58 10.87 -11.42 0.12
C SER A 58 11.13 -10.81 -1.26
N PRO A 59 11.75 -11.52 -2.23
CA PRO A 59 12.15 -12.93 -2.22
C PRO A 59 13.54 -13.21 -1.62
N GLU A 60 14.31 -12.16 -1.37
CA GLU A 60 15.77 -12.20 -1.21
C GLU A 60 16.12 -11.90 0.27
N ARG A 61 15.87 -12.89 1.14
CA ARG A 61 15.79 -12.75 2.61
C ARG A 61 17.16 -12.86 3.27
N ALA A 62 17.43 -11.99 4.26
CA ALA A 62 18.36 -12.32 5.35
C ALA A 62 17.67 -13.32 6.30
N ASP A 63 18.39 -14.28 6.87
CA ASP A 63 17.85 -15.10 7.94
C ASP A 63 17.88 -14.28 9.24
N VAL A 64 16.71 -13.86 9.72
CA VAL A 64 16.58 -12.99 10.89
C VAL A 64 15.86 -13.76 11.99
N GLN A 65 16.54 -13.92 13.12
CA GLN A 65 16.01 -14.57 14.31
C GLN A 65 15.91 -13.54 15.43
N CYS A 66 14.72 -13.39 16.00
CA CYS A 66 14.47 -12.47 17.10
C CYS A 66 14.01 -13.22 18.34
N ALA A 67 14.63 -12.95 19.48
CA ALA A 67 14.26 -13.46 20.80
C ALA A 67 14.19 -12.28 21.78
N ASP A 68 13.05 -12.11 22.47
CA ASP A 68 12.82 -11.06 23.46
C ASP A 68 13.14 -9.61 23.01
N GLY A 69 13.03 -9.37 21.69
CA GLY A 69 13.27 -8.06 21.07
C GLY A 69 14.73 -7.80 20.68
N ASP A 70 15.64 -8.71 20.98
CA ASP A 70 16.99 -8.74 20.41
C ASP A 70 16.96 -9.62 19.14
N CYS A 71 17.56 -9.11 18.06
CA CYS A 71 17.51 -9.77 16.76
C CYS A 71 18.91 -10.00 16.22
N GLN A 72 19.13 -11.13 15.58
CA GLN A 72 20.36 -11.47 14.86
C GLN A 72 20.04 -11.74 13.40
N ALA A 73 20.95 -11.35 12.52
CA ALA A 73 20.90 -11.70 11.10
C ALA A 73 22.04 -12.65 10.75
N ASP A 74 21.77 -13.64 9.90
CA ASP A 74 22.77 -14.43 9.18
C ASP A 74 22.70 -14.11 7.68
N LEU A 75 23.86 -13.73 7.14
CA LEU A 75 24.10 -13.33 5.75
C LEU A 75 25.07 -14.33 5.14
N ALA A 76 24.52 -15.42 4.62
CA ALA A 76 25.28 -16.57 4.10
C ALA A 76 26.19 -16.24 2.90
N ASP A 77 26.03 -15.07 2.27
CA ASP A 77 26.48 -14.83 0.91
C ASP A 77 27.81 -14.04 0.83
N GLY A 78 28.39 -13.63 1.96
CA GLY A 78 29.66 -12.88 2.00
C GLY A 78 29.64 -11.51 1.30
N GLY A 79 28.45 -10.98 1.03
CA GLY A 79 28.24 -9.68 0.39
C GLY A 79 28.68 -8.49 1.25
N SER A 80 28.70 -7.30 0.64
CA SER A 80 28.91 -6.04 1.36
C SER A 80 27.58 -5.46 1.82
N TYR A 81 27.41 -5.31 3.13
CA TYR A 81 26.17 -4.87 3.75
C TYR A 81 26.34 -3.57 4.53
N CYS A 82 25.27 -2.79 4.59
CA CYS A 82 25.19 -1.58 5.40
C CYS A 82 23.78 -1.37 5.97
N PHE A 83 23.69 -0.62 7.06
CA PHE A 83 22.43 -0.11 7.56
C PHE A 83 22.11 1.24 6.93
N ARG A 84 20.84 1.40 6.55
CA ARG A 84 20.28 2.66 6.06
C ARG A 84 19.19 3.12 7.00
N THR A 85 19.46 4.24 7.67
CA THR A 85 18.46 4.94 8.45
C THR A 85 17.61 5.82 7.56
N VAL A 86 16.30 5.69 7.69
CA VAL A 86 15.33 6.65 7.18
C VAL A 86 14.65 7.27 8.40
N ASN A 87 14.99 8.52 8.65
CA ASN A 87 14.32 9.27 9.70
C ASN A 87 12.88 9.57 9.26
N THR A 88 11.91 9.07 10.01
CA THR A 88 10.49 9.32 9.72
C THR A 88 9.93 10.49 10.51
N SER A 89 10.75 11.17 11.34
CA SER A 89 10.40 12.37 12.11
C SER A 89 9.50 13.24 11.25
N HIS A 90 8.22 13.20 11.62
CA HIS A 90 7.20 13.71 10.74
C HIS A 90 7.38 15.23 10.69
N VAL A 91 7.74 15.77 9.52
CA VAL A 91 7.38 17.17 9.23
C VAL A 91 5.89 17.28 9.57
N PRO A 92 5.48 18.20 10.46
CA PRO A 92 4.10 18.29 10.91
C PRO A 92 3.17 18.36 9.70
N ARG A 93 2.44 17.27 9.44
CA ARG A 93 1.52 17.19 8.31
C ARG A 93 0.17 17.73 8.75
N SER A 94 -0.40 18.64 7.96
CA SER A 94 -1.76 19.13 8.18
C SER A 94 -2.75 17.95 8.27
N ALA A 95 -3.87 18.13 8.96
CA ALA A 95 -4.90 17.10 9.07
C ALA A 95 -5.35 16.59 7.68
N LYS A 96 -5.46 17.49 6.69
CA LYS A 96 -5.75 17.15 5.29
C LYS A 96 -4.65 16.31 4.64
N ALA A 97 -3.37 16.61 4.88
CA ALA A 97 -2.26 15.83 4.35
C ALA A 97 -2.21 14.41 4.97
N ARG A 98 -2.54 14.28 6.26
CA ARG A 98 -2.67 12.97 6.93
C ARG A 98 -3.85 12.17 6.37
N ALA A 99 -5.01 12.81 6.23
CA ALA A 99 -6.21 12.20 5.65
C ALA A 99 -5.99 11.76 4.19
N ALA A 100 -5.35 12.59 3.36
CA ALA A 100 -5.04 12.25 1.98
C ALA A 100 -4.12 11.02 1.89
N ARG A 101 -3.05 10.96 2.70
CA ARG A 101 -2.15 9.79 2.73
C ARG A 101 -2.88 8.52 3.15
N LEU A 102 -3.71 8.60 4.19
CA LEU A 102 -4.54 7.48 4.65
C LEU A 102 -5.44 6.97 3.52
N LEU A 103 -6.21 7.86 2.91
CA LEU A 103 -7.19 7.50 1.88
C LEU A 103 -6.52 6.99 0.60
N SER A 104 -5.34 7.51 0.23
CA SER A 104 -4.58 6.98 -0.91
C SER A 104 -4.11 5.54 -0.70
N GLN A 105 -3.91 5.11 0.55
CA GLN A 105 -3.50 3.74 0.87
C GLN A 105 -4.72 2.81 1.07
N ALA A 106 -5.80 3.35 1.62
CA ALA A 106 -6.98 2.57 2.01
C ALA A 106 -8.08 2.50 0.93
N THR A 107 -8.01 3.33 -0.11
CA THR A 107 -9.06 3.45 -1.14
C THR A 107 -8.46 3.51 -2.55
N PHE A 108 -9.30 3.42 -3.59
CA PHE A 108 -8.88 3.57 -4.99
C PHE A 108 -8.55 5.00 -5.42
N GLY A 109 -8.55 5.95 -4.48
CA GLY A 109 -8.19 7.34 -4.73
C GLY A 109 -9.08 8.29 -3.92
N PRO A 110 -8.49 9.23 -3.16
CA PRO A 110 -9.27 10.19 -2.40
C PRO A 110 -9.89 11.26 -3.29
N THR A 111 -11.13 11.62 -3.01
CA THR A 111 -11.73 12.88 -3.47
C THR A 111 -11.44 14.01 -2.48
N THR A 112 -11.44 15.26 -2.94
CA THR A 112 -11.29 16.44 -2.06
C THR A 112 -12.34 16.49 -0.94
N ALA A 113 -13.57 16.04 -1.24
CA ALA A 113 -14.64 15.90 -0.26
C ALA A 113 -14.29 14.86 0.81
N SER A 114 -13.83 13.66 0.40
CA SER A 114 -13.44 12.60 1.36
C SER A 114 -12.25 13.01 2.24
N ILE A 115 -11.28 13.74 1.69
CA ILE A 115 -10.14 14.28 2.45
C ILE A 115 -10.63 15.30 3.47
N THR A 116 -11.54 16.19 3.09
CA THR A 116 -12.08 17.23 3.98
C THR A 116 -12.91 16.61 5.09
N HIS A 117 -13.76 15.65 4.76
CA HIS A 117 -14.52 14.88 5.73
C HIS A 117 -13.58 14.19 6.72
N ALA A 118 -12.67 13.34 6.24
CA ALA A 118 -11.70 12.64 7.08
C ALA A 118 -10.84 13.57 7.93
N ALA A 119 -10.38 14.70 7.39
CA ALA A 119 -9.60 15.67 8.15
C ALA A 119 -10.41 16.34 9.28
N TYR A 120 -11.72 16.58 9.06
CA TYR A 120 -12.60 17.25 10.01
C TYR A 120 -13.17 16.28 11.06
N THR A 121 -13.69 15.13 10.64
CA THR A 121 -14.39 14.20 11.53
C THR A 121 -13.44 13.33 12.35
N LEU A 122 -12.23 13.09 11.86
CA LEU A 122 -11.32 12.13 12.49
C LEU A 122 -10.19 12.80 13.26
N GLY A 123 -9.90 14.09 13.04
CA GLY A 123 -8.76 14.75 13.68
C GLY A 123 -7.38 14.10 13.42
N GLY A 124 -7.31 13.17 12.46
CA GLY A 124 -6.14 12.31 12.23
C GLY A 124 -6.13 10.99 13.01
N ASP A 125 -7.22 10.61 13.69
CA ASP A 125 -7.41 9.28 14.29
C ASP A 125 -7.83 8.26 13.23
N VAL A 126 -6.84 7.52 12.75
CA VAL A 126 -7.00 6.44 11.78
C VAL A 126 -7.85 5.30 12.35
N ARG A 127 -7.77 5.03 13.66
CA ARG A 127 -8.49 3.92 14.29
C ARG A 127 -9.99 4.16 14.28
N ALA A 128 -10.41 5.37 14.62
CA ALA A 128 -11.82 5.77 14.58
C ALA A 128 -12.40 5.62 13.16
N TRP A 129 -11.65 6.06 12.14
CA TRP A 129 -12.08 5.91 10.75
C TRP A 129 -12.21 4.46 10.31
N LEU A 130 -11.22 3.61 10.65
CA LEU A 130 -11.28 2.19 10.31
C LEU A 130 -12.48 1.52 10.97
N ALA A 131 -12.77 1.83 12.24
CA ALA A 131 -13.94 1.32 12.93
C ALA A 131 -15.25 1.73 12.24
N GLU A 132 -15.35 2.97 11.78
CA GLU A 132 -16.49 3.45 10.99
C GLU A 132 -16.61 2.67 9.67
N GLN A 133 -15.52 2.51 8.91
CA GLN A 133 -15.55 1.77 7.65
C GLN A 133 -15.95 0.29 7.86
N PHE A 134 -15.51 -0.34 8.95
CA PHE A 134 -15.89 -1.72 9.27
C PHE A 134 -17.33 -1.85 9.80
N SER A 135 -17.93 -0.77 10.26
CA SER A 135 -19.35 -0.76 10.65
C SER A 135 -20.31 -0.70 9.46
N LEU A 136 -19.81 -0.33 8.28
CA LEU A 136 -20.63 -0.26 7.06
C LEU A 136 -21.01 -1.68 6.59
N PRO A 137 -22.24 -1.88 6.08
CA PRO A 137 -22.64 -3.17 5.51
C PRO A 137 -21.68 -3.58 4.39
N PRO A 138 -21.18 -4.82 4.39
CA PRO A 138 -20.22 -5.26 3.38
C PRO A 138 -20.85 -5.26 2.00
N THR A 139 -20.23 -4.57 1.05
CA THR A 139 -20.63 -4.61 -0.35
C THR A 139 -19.91 -5.74 -1.08
N SER A 140 -20.66 -6.69 -1.63
CA SER A 140 -20.07 -7.75 -2.45
C SER A 140 -19.85 -7.27 -3.88
N LEU A 141 -18.58 -7.23 -4.31
CA LEU A 141 -18.23 -6.98 -5.72
C LEU A 141 -18.95 -7.96 -6.65
N ARG A 142 -19.13 -9.22 -6.24
CA ARG A 142 -19.86 -10.23 -7.01
C ARG A 142 -21.35 -9.90 -7.13
N ALA A 143 -21.98 -9.46 -6.04
CA ALA A 143 -23.39 -9.04 -6.07
C ALA A 143 -23.57 -7.77 -6.91
N HIS A 144 -22.67 -6.80 -6.77
CA HIS A 144 -22.63 -5.60 -7.61
C HIS A 144 -22.46 -5.99 -9.09
N PHE A 145 -21.42 -6.76 -9.42
CA PHE A 145 -21.18 -7.25 -10.77
C PHE A 145 -22.39 -7.99 -11.35
N ARG A 146 -23.01 -8.92 -10.62
CA ARG A 146 -24.21 -9.65 -11.08
C ARG A 146 -25.42 -8.75 -11.35
N LYS A 147 -25.60 -7.66 -10.60
CA LYS A 147 -26.65 -6.67 -10.86
C LYS A 147 -26.39 -5.88 -12.15
N HIS A 148 -25.14 -5.77 -12.58
CA HIS A 148 -24.71 -4.94 -13.70
C HIS A 148 -24.16 -5.74 -14.89
N ALA A 149 -23.97 -7.04 -14.77
CA ALA A 149 -23.56 -7.93 -15.83
C ALA A 149 -24.82 -8.45 -16.53
N ASN A 150 -24.87 -8.31 -17.85
CA ASN A 150 -25.89 -9.00 -18.62
C ASN A 150 -25.67 -10.51 -18.44
N PRO A 151 -26.66 -11.27 -17.94
CA PRO A 151 -26.50 -12.71 -17.83
C PRO A 151 -26.29 -13.30 -19.23
N ARG A 152 -25.41 -14.32 -19.32
CA ARG A 152 -25.24 -15.09 -20.55
C ARG A 152 -26.55 -15.83 -20.81
N ALA A 153 -27.26 -15.48 -21.87
CA ALA A 153 -28.46 -16.21 -22.30
C ALA A 153 -28.01 -17.58 -22.81
N MET A 154 -28.41 -18.65 -22.11
CA MET A 154 -28.12 -20.05 -22.46
C MET A 154 -29.22 -20.69 -23.31
N VAL A 155 -30.31 -19.95 -23.53
CA VAL A 155 -31.50 -20.33 -24.29
C VAL A 155 -31.93 -19.12 -25.10
N ASP A 156 -32.57 -19.35 -26.25
CA ASP A 156 -33.06 -18.29 -27.13
C ASP A 156 -34.38 -17.71 -26.59
N ASN A 157 -34.30 -17.11 -25.40
CA ASN A 157 -35.36 -16.32 -24.81
C ASN A 157 -35.03 -14.83 -24.98
N ALA A 158 -36.05 -13.96 -24.93
CA ALA A 158 -35.85 -12.52 -24.99
C ALA A 158 -34.88 -12.07 -23.88
N ALA A 159 -33.62 -11.87 -24.25
CA ALA A 159 -32.57 -11.44 -23.33
C ALA A 159 -32.75 -9.96 -23.03
N GLY A 160 -32.98 -9.64 -21.77
CA GLY A 160 -33.30 -8.29 -21.32
C GLY A 160 -34.80 -8.09 -21.15
N VAL A 161 -35.21 -7.76 -19.92
CA VAL A 161 -36.54 -7.22 -19.66
C VAL A 161 -36.55 -5.80 -20.24
N LEU A 162 -37.62 -5.42 -20.94
CA LEU A 162 -37.80 -4.04 -21.42
C LEU A 162 -37.81 -3.11 -20.20
N ARG A 163 -36.66 -2.49 -19.90
CA ARG A 163 -36.53 -1.46 -18.87
C ARG A 163 -37.02 -0.15 -19.47
N LYS A 164 -37.69 0.71 -18.72
CA LYS A 164 -38.07 2.05 -19.19
C LYS A 164 -36.86 3.01 -19.17
N PRO A 165 -36.92 4.12 -19.94
CA PRO A 165 -35.97 5.21 -19.81
C PRO A 165 -35.80 5.62 -18.34
N CYS A 166 -34.55 5.74 -17.89
CA CYS A 166 -34.19 6.14 -16.52
C CYS A 166 -34.51 5.14 -15.40
N GLU A 167 -34.99 3.92 -15.70
CA GLU A 167 -35.11 2.89 -14.66
C GLU A 167 -33.75 2.55 -14.06
N ARG A 168 -33.73 2.26 -12.75
CA ARG A 168 -32.52 1.90 -12.03
C ARG A 168 -31.83 0.71 -12.72
N HIS A 169 -30.58 0.90 -13.11
CA HIS A 169 -29.75 -0.07 -13.86
C HIS A 169 -30.13 -0.28 -15.34
N SER A 170 -31.04 0.52 -15.90
CA SER A 170 -31.26 0.56 -17.36
C SER A 170 -30.02 1.11 -18.07
N ARG A 171 -29.68 0.51 -19.22
CA ARG A 171 -28.59 0.97 -20.10
C ARG A 171 -29.20 1.42 -21.40
N TRP A 172 -29.25 2.74 -21.59
CA TRP A 172 -29.70 3.36 -22.82
C TRP A 172 -28.49 3.96 -23.51
N HIS A 173 -28.27 3.57 -24.75
CA HIS A 173 -27.37 4.30 -25.63
C HIS A 173 -28.18 5.40 -26.32
N GLN A 174 -27.58 6.59 -26.48
CA GLN A 174 -28.23 7.73 -27.11
C GLN A 174 -28.57 7.46 -28.59
N TYR A 175 -27.89 6.49 -29.20
CA TYR A 175 -28.02 6.16 -30.61
C TYR A 175 -28.40 4.68 -30.77
N ALA A 176 -29.30 4.41 -31.72
CA ALA A 176 -29.74 3.06 -32.07
C ALA A 176 -28.64 2.24 -32.79
N PHE A 177 -27.69 2.92 -33.43
CA PHE A 177 -26.52 2.33 -34.09
C PHE A 177 -25.24 2.93 -33.50
N ASN A 178 -24.20 2.10 -33.35
CA ASN A 178 -22.87 2.52 -32.94
C ASN A 178 -21.80 1.93 -33.89
N LEU A 179 -20.52 2.20 -33.60
CA LEU A 179 -19.39 1.78 -34.44
C LEU A 179 -19.33 0.25 -34.69
N TYR A 180 -19.98 -0.57 -33.86
CA TYR A 180 -20.04 -2.03 -34.03
C TYR A 180 -21.13 -2.49 -35.01
N ASP A 181 -22.01 -1.58 -35.46
CA ASP A 181 -23.07 -1.84 -36.43
C ASP A 181 -22.65 -1.48 -37.87
N GLU A 182 -21.42 -1.01 -38.08
CA GLU A 182 -20.88 -0.77 -39.42
C GLU A 182 -20.48 -2.10 -40.08
N GLY A 183 -21.12 -2.42 -41.22
CA GLY A 183 -20.74 -3.54 -42.10
C GLY A 183 -21.46 -4.87 -41.87
N ARG A 184 -22.60 -4.89 -41.18
CA ARG A 184 -23.55 -6.01 -41.16
C ARG A 184 -24.85 -5.67 -41.87
#